data_AF-A0A535U5K4-F1
#
_entry.id   AF-A0A535U5K4-F1
#
_cell.length_a   1.000
_cell.length_b   1.000
_cell.length_c   1.000
_cell.angle_alpha   90.00
_cell.angle_beta   90.00
_cell.angle_gamma   90.00
#
_symmetry.space_group_name_H-M   'P 1'
#
loop_
_entity.id
_entity.type
_entity.pdbx_description
1 polymer ?
#
loop_
_entity_poly.entity_id
_entity_poly.type
_entity_poly.pdbx_seq_one_letter_code
_entity_poly.pdbx_strand_id
1 'polypeptide(L)' 'MDDSLLRSLAANIDDYERSTLLREFATRTSGIRRFTFNLFNVVLDFDADKATIEGLLEADGSYSLPLTEFKRNLGTGGKR' A
#
# COMPACT_ATOMS: atom_id res chain seq x y z
N MET A 1 13.75 1.80 9.90
CA MET A 1 13.33 1.41 8.54
C MET A 1 12.83 2.66 7.88
N ASP A 2 13.27 2.92 6.64
CA ASP A 2 12.94 4.12 5.89
C ASP A 2 11.50 4.02 5.35
N ASP A 3 10.65 4.98 5.73
CA ASP A 3 9.23 5.06 5.31
C ASP A 3 9.05 5.85 4.00
N SER A 4 10.15 6.18 3.31
CA SER A 4 10.20 6.91 2.05
C SER A 4 9.27 6.34 0.98
N LEU A 5 9.20 5.01 0.82
CA LEU A 5 8.29 4.35 -0.13
C LEU A 5 6.81 4.55 0.23
N LEU A 6 6.47 4.52 1.52
CA LEU A 6 5.09 4.76 1.97
C LEU A 6 4.67 6.21 1.71
N ARG A 7 5.57 7.17 1.97
CA ARG A 7 5.33 8.60 1.68
C ARG A 7 5.21 8.84 0.17
N SER A 8 6.10 8.23 -0.62
CA SER A 8 6.08 8.33 -2.07
C SER A 8 4.81 7.72 -2.66
N LEU A 9 4.38 6.54 -2.18
CA LEU A 9 3.11 5.94 -2.56
C LEU A 9 1.96 6.93 -2.25
N ALA A 10 1.86 7.40 -1.01
CA ALA A 10 0.78 8.29 -0.59
C ALA A 10 0.70 9.61 -1.38
N ALA A 11 1.84 10.10 -1.89
CA ALA A 11 1.93 11.31 -2.70
C ALA A 11 1.58 11.09 -4.19
N ASN A 12 1.70 9.86 -4.70
CA ASN A 12 1.55 9.53 -6.11
C ASN A 12 0.30 8.70 -6.44
N ILE A 13 -0.33 8.05 -5.45
CA ILE A 13 -1.59 7.34 -5.68
C ILE A 13 -2.75 8.32 -5.82
N ASP A 14 -3.64 8.04 -6.76
CA ASP A 14 -4.87 8.81 -6.95
C ASP A 14 -6.01 8.32 -6.03
N ASP A 15 -7.16 9.01 -6.08
CA ASP A 15 -8.32 8.67 -5.27
C ASP A 15 -8.93 7.31 -5.64
N TYR A 16 -8.86 6.92 -6.91
CA TYR A 16 -9.36 5.64 -7.38
C TYR A 16 -8.49 4.47 -6.85
N GLU A 17 -7.18 4.57 -6.99
CA GLU A 17 -6.19 3.60 -6.49
C GLU A 17 -6.29 3.48 -4.96
N ARG A 18 -6.37 4.62 -4.26
CA ARG A 18 -6.58 4.66 -2.80
C ARG A 18 -7.88 3.97 -2.41
N SER A 19 -8.99 4.30 -3.09
CA SER A 19 -10.30 3.69 -2.80
C SER A 19 -10.32 2.18 -3.06
N THR A 20 -9.57 1.73 -4.07
CA THR A 20 -9.43 0.31 -4.42
C THR A 20 -8.72 -0.45 -3.32
N LEU A 21 -7.60 0.07 -2.82
CA LEU A 21 -6.87 -0.52 -1.68
C LEU A 21 -7.74 -0.56 -0.42
N LEU A 22 -8.42 0.56 -0.10
CA LEU A 22 -9.31 0.64 1.07
C LEU A 22 -10.50 -0.31 0.98
N ARG A 23 -11.03 -0.56 -0.23
CA ARG A 23 -12.12 -1.52 -0.44
C ARG A 23 -11.69 -2.94 -0.14
N GLU A 24 -10.47 -3.31 -0.50
CA GLU A 24 -9.95 -4.66 -0.24
C GLU A 24 -9.80 -4.92 1.27
N PHE A 25 -9.42 -3.90 2.04
CA PHE A 25 -9.47 -3.96 3.51
C PHE A 25 -10.86 -4.15 4.09
N ALA A 26 -11.93 -3.78 3.36
CA ALA A 26 -13.30 -3.91 3.82
C ALA A 26 -13.93 -5.26 3.45
N THR A 27 -13.48 -5.87 2.35
CA THR A 27 -14.11 -7.07 1.78
C THR A 27 -13.34 -8.35 2.03
N ARG A 28 -12.06 -8.27 2.42
CA ARG A 28 -11.17 -9.42 2.52
C ARG A 28 -10.59 -9.58 3.92
N THR A 29 -10.56 -10.82 4.39
CA THR A 29 -10.00 -11.21 5.69
C THR A 29 -8.87 -12.25 5.56
N SER A 30 -8.59 -12.75 4.36
CA SER A 30 -7.56 -13.76 4.09
C SER A 30 -7.04 -13.74 2.64
N GLY A 31 -5.89 -14.38 2.45
CA GLY A 31 -5.18 -14.52 1.18
C GLY A 31 -4.28 -13.33 0.83
N ILE A 32 -3.68 -13.40 -0.36
CA ILE A 32 -2.73 -12.42 -0.88
C ILE A 32 -3.34 -11.68 -2.07
N ARG A 33 -3.18 -10.36 -2.12
CA ARG A 33 -3.59 -9.50 -3.23
C ARG A 33 -2.44 -8.64 -3.69
N ARG A 34 -2.22 -8.58 -5.00
CA ARG A 34 -1.18 -7.77 -5.62
C ARG A 34 -1.83 -6.72 -6.52
N PHE A 35 -1.43 -5.47 -6.31
CA PHE A 35 -1.81 -4.32 -7.11
C PHE A 35 -0.56 -3.78 -7.79
N THR A 36 -0.67 -3.47 -9.07
CA THR A 36 0.39 -2.80 -9.81
C THR A 36 -0.12 -1.43 -10.22
N PHE A 37 0.52 -0.41 -9.67
CA PHE A 37 0.32 0.99 -10.01
C PHE A 37 1.51 1.48 -10.83
N ASN A 38 1.41 2.68 -11.40
CA ASN A 38 2.41 3.19 -12.34
C ASN A 38 3.85 3.18 -11.80
N LEU A 39 4.04 3.48 -10.51
CA LEU A 39 5.36 3.60 -9.90
C LEU A 39 5.62 2.57 -8.78
N PHE A 40 4.60 1.80 -8.39
CA PHE A 40 4.67 0.93 -7.22
C PHE A 40 3.90 -0.37 -7.45
N ASN A 41 4.39 -1.47 -6.88
CA ASN A 41 3.54 -2.61 -6.56
C ASN A 41 3.15 -2.55 -5.09
N VAL A 42 1.89 -2.91 -4.79
CA VAL A 42 1.42 -3.10 -3.42
C VAL A 42 0.94 -4.54 -3.27
N VAL A 43 1.51 -5.25 -2.31
CA VAL A 43 1.08 -6.58 -1.89
C VAL A 43 0.39 -6.48 -0.54
N LEU A 44 -0.87 -6.91 -0.48
CA LEU A 44 -1.63 -7.06 0.76
C LEU A 44 -1.70 -8.55 1.09
N ASP A 45 -0.99 -8.97 2.13
CA ASP A 45 -1.00 -10.33 2.65
C ASP A 45 -1.83 -10.36 3.94
N PHE A 46 -3.08 -10.78 3.82
CA PHE A 46 -4.03 -10.85 4.93
C PHE A 46 -3.77 -12.04 5.84
N ASP A 47 -3.10 -13.08 5.34
CA ASP A 47 -2.74 -14.24 6.14
C ASP A 47 -1.54 -13.93 7.06
N ALA A 48 -0.61 -13.09 6.59
CA ALA A 48 0.54 -12.64 7.36
C ALA A 48 0.36 -11.27 8.05
N ASP A 49 -0.83 -10.66 7.97
CA ASP A 49 -1.12 -9.29 8.44
C ASP A 49 -0.11 -8.23 7.95
N LYS A 50 0.36 -8.36 6.71
CA LYS A 50 1.47 -7.55 6.15
C LYS A 50 1.11 -6.86 4.83
N ALA A 51 1.35 -5.56 4.75
CA ALA A 51 1.45 -4.82 3.49
C ALA A 51 2.91 -4.73 3.04
N THR A 52 3.18 -4.84 1.74
CA THR A 52 4.49 -4.59 1.14
C THR A 52 4.34 -3.64 -0.04
N ILE A 53 5.17 -2.61 -0.07
CA ILE A 53 5.28 -1.63 -1.15
C ILE A 53 6.61 -1.89 -1.84
N GLU A 54 6.58 -2.09 -3.15
CA GLU A 54 7.78 -2.25 -3.97
C GLU A 54 7.84 -1.07 -4.95
N GLY A 55 8.94 -0.31 -4.95
CA GLY A 55 9.19 0.72 -5.95
C GLY A 55 9.57 0.09 -7.29
N LEU A 56 8.97 0.55 -8.38
CA LEU A 56 9.31 0.05 -9.73
C LEU A 56 10.55 0.72 -10.34
N LEU A 57 10.93 1.89 -9.82
CA LEU A 57 12.07 2.67 -10.30
C LEU A 57 13.35 2.40 -9.52
N GLU A 58 13.26 1.88 -8.30
CA GLU A 58 14.41 1.54 -7.46
C GLU A 58 14.56 0.02 -7.43
N ALA A 59 15.68 -0.49 -7.94
CA ALA A 59 15.90 -1.91 -8.20
C ALA A 59 15.69 -2.83 -6.97
N ASP A 60 15.85 -2.30 -5.75
CA ASP A 60 15.73 -3.05 -4.49
C ASP A 60 14.83 -2.37 -3.44
N GLY A 61 14.05 -1.37 -3.85
CA GLY A 61 13.20 -0.60 -2.93
C GLY A 61 11.97 -1.40 -2.51
N SER A 62 12.01 -2.06 -1.36
CA SER A 62 10.82 -2.64 -0.73
C SER A 62 10.63 -2.16 0.70
N TYR A 63 9.37 -1.92 1.07
CA TYR A 63 8.99 -1.51 2.41
C TYR A 63 7.77 -2.29 2.87
N SER A 64 7.90 -3.03 3.97
CA SER A 64 6.80 -3.78 4.58
C SER A 64 6.39 -3.18 5.91
N LEU A 65 5.09 -3.23 6.19
CA LEU A 65 4.48 -2.75 7.43
C LEU A 65 3.18 -3.52 7.72
N PRO A 66 2.65 -3.49 8.96
CA PRO A 66 1.39 -4.15 9.28
C PRO A 66 0.22 -3.57 8.47
N LEU A 67 -0.75 -4.42 8.10
CA LEU A 67 -1.92 -3.99 7.31
C LEU A 67 -2.71 -2.86 7.99
N THR A 68 -2.84 -2.92 9.31
CA THR A 68 -3.53 -1.89 10.10
C THR A 68 -2.83 -0.53 9.97
N GLU A 69 -1.50 -0.52 9.97
CA GLU A 69 -0.72 0.71 9.81
C GLU A 69 -0.79 1.24 8.39
N PHE A 70 -0.69 0.35 7.40
CA PHE A 70 -0.84 0.73 6.00
C PHE A 70 -2.21 1.36 5.74
N LYS A 71 -3.29 0.74 6.20
CA LYS A 71 -4.65 1.27 6.09
C LYS A 71 -4.79 2.65 6.73
N ARG A 72 -4.21 2.87 7.91
CA ARG A 72 -4.21 4.17 8.58
C ARG A 72 -3.54 5.24 7.73
N ASN A 73 -2.37 4.94 7.17
CA ASN A 73 -1.62 5.87 6.32
C ASN A 73 -2.34 6.18 4.99
N LEU A 74 -3.05 5.20 4.42
CA LEU A 74 -3.94 5.44 3.28
C LEU A 74 -5.13 6.34 3.64
N GLY A 75 -5.62 6.30 4.87
CA GLY A 75 -6.73 7.15 5.32
C GLY A 75 -6.36 8.61 5.58
N THR A 76 -5.08 8.89 5.89
CA THR A 76 -4.60 10.23 6.26
C THR A 76 -4.02 11.04 5.09
N GLY A 77 -3.79 10.42 3.94
CA GLY A 77 -3.18 11.07 2.76
C GLY A 77 -4.13 11.90 1.90
N GLY A 78 -5.39 12.09 2.32
CA GLY A 78 -6.29 13.06 1.69
C GLY A 78 -5.87 14.47 2.06
N LYS A 79 -5.24 15.20 1.14
CA LYS A 79 -5.05 16.65 1.27
C LYS A 79 -6.44 17.30 1.44
N ARG A 80 -6.60 18.04 2.54
CA ARG A 80 -7.52 19.18 2.60
C ARG A 80 -6.96 20.32 1.77
#